data_AF-A0A2W4QK23-F1
#
_entry.id   AF-A0A2W4QK23-F1
#
_cell.length_a   1.000
_cell.length_b   1.000
_cell.length_c   1.000
_cell.angle_alpha   90.00
_cell.angle_beta   90.00
_cell.angle_gamma   90.00
#
_symmetry.space_group_name_H-M   'P 1'
#
loop_
_entity.id
_entity.type
_entity.pdbx_description
1 polymer ?
#
loop_
_entity_poly.entity_id
_entity_poly.type
_entity_poly.pdbx_seq_one_letter_code
_entity_poly.pdbx_strand_id
1 'polypeptide(L)'
;MAVALAVVFYGSALFGLAAGALGALGRPRWYWWAALAAYVCSFLSGFSIGLYLLSAAFVFLCLAAGHAARLIRTRLHAVLAAALGLGLWLAAVLTIDDYWLFLPFHLLDPWLSSGTSGGGSGVCV
;
A
#
# COMPACT_ATOMS: atom_id res chain seq x y z
N MET A 1 -0.76 -0.76 -23.20
CA MET A 1 -0.56 -0.20 -21.85
C MET A 1 -1.12 -1.10 -20.73
N ALA A 2 -2.31 -1.69 -20.87
CA ALA A 2 -2.91 -2.55 -19.84
C ALA A 2 -2.06 -3.77 -19.41
N VAL A 3 -1.39 -4.45 -20.35
CA VAL A 3 -0.60 -5.66 -20.04
C VAL A 3 0.64 -5.35 -19.20
N ALA A 4 1.31 -4.22 -19.47
CA ALA A 4 2.49 -3.82 -18.70
C ALA A 4 2.13 -3.48 -17.24
N LEU A 5 1.01 -2.79 -17.02
CA LEU A 5 0.50 -2.51 -15.67
C LEU A 5 0.14 -3.80 -14.93
N ALA A 6 -0.48 -4.76 -15.61
CA ALA A 6 -0.78 -6.06 -15.01
C ALA A 6 0.48 -6.80 -14.57
N VAL A 7 1.54 -6.84 -15.41
CA VAL A 7 2.80 -7.51 -15.05
C VAL A 7 3.46 -6.84 -13.84
N VAL A 8 3.47 -5.51 -13.77
CA VAL A 8 4.02 -4.78 -12.61
C VAL A 8 3.18 -5.04 -11.35
N PHE A 9 1.85 -5.05 -11.49
CA PHE A 9 0.93 -5.34 -10.40
C PHE A 9 1.15 -6.75 -9.84
N TYR A 10 1.08 -7.79 -10.68
CA TYR A 10 1.30 -9.18 -10.23
C TYR A 10 2.73 -9.40 -9.72
N GLY A 11 3.74 -8.77 -10.33
CA GLY A 11 5.12 -8.84 -9.87
C GLY A 11 5.30 -8.24 -8.48
N SER A 12 4.72 -7.06 -8.24
CA SER A 12 4.77 -6.39 -6.92
C SER A 12 3.97 -7.14 -5.86
N ALA A 13 2.81 -7.71 -6.21
CA ALA A 13 2.00 -8.55 -5.32
C ALA A 13 2.74 -9.82 -4.91
N LEU A 14 3.36 -10.52 -5.88
CA LEU A 14 4.14 -11.74 -5.62
C LEU A 14 5.36 -11.43 -4.75
N PHE A 15 6.04 -10.32 -5.03
CA PHE A 15 7.18 -9.86 -4.23
C PHE A 15 6.76 -9.50 -2.79
N GLY A 16 5.64 -8.80 -2.61
CA GLY A 16 5.09 -8.48 -1.30
C GLY A 16 4.71 -9.72 -0.49
N LEU A 17 4.07 -10.71 -1.13
CA LEU A 17 3.76 -12.01 -0.51
C LEU A 17 5.02 -12.78 -0.12
N ALA A 18 6.01 -12.86 -1.02
CA ALA A 18 7.27 -13.52 -0.75
C ALA A 18 8.02 -12.84 0.41
N ALA A 19 8.10 -11.52 0.41
CA ALA A 19 8.73 -10.74 1.48
C ALA A 19 8.00 -10.92 2.83
N GLY A 20 6.67 -10.97 2.82
CA GLY A 20 5.87 -11.25 4.02
C GLY A 20 6.10 -12.66 4.57
N ALA A 21 6.17 -13.66 3.69
CA ALA A 21 6.49 -15.04 4.07
C ALA A 21 7.91 -15.16 4.65
N LEU A 22 8.90 -14.51 4.03
CA LEU A 22 10.28 -14.40 4.54
C LEU A 22 10.35 -13.66 5.89
N GLY A 23 9.50 -12.66 6.10
CA GLY A 23 9.30 -12.02 7.40
C GLY A 23 8.84 -13.01 8.46
N ALA A 24 7.82 -13.83 8.13
CA ALA A 24 7.26 -14.84 9.03
C ALA A 24 8.23 -15.98 9.35
N LEU A 25 9.18 -16.25 8.46
CA LEU A 25 10.26 -17.23 8.63
C LEU A 25 11.39 -16.73 9.56
N GLY A 26 11.26 -15.56 10.18
CA GLY A 26 12.17 -15.10 11.24
C GLY A 26 13.16 -14.01 10.82
N ARG A 27 12.99 -13.38 9.64
CA ARG A 27 13.78 -12.22 9.22
C ARG A 27 12.94 -10.94 9.28
N PRO A 28 12.83 -10.27 10.44
CA PRO A 28 11.89 -9.17 10.66
C PRO A 28 12.11 -7.95 9.75
N ARG A 29 13.34 -7.78 9.21
CA ARG A 29 13.67 -6.73 8.23
C ARG A 29 12.87 -6.84 6.93
N TRP A 30 12.37 -8.02 6.57
CA TRP A 30 11.65 -8.25 5.31
C TRP A 30 10.19 -7.80 5.36
N TYR A 31 9.61 -7.63 6.55
CA TYR A 31 8.26 -7.08 6.71
C TYR A 31 8.16 -5.62 6.25
N TRP A 32 9.24 -4.84 6.37
CA TRP A 32 9.28 -3.46 5.86
C TRP A 32 9.14 -3.42 4.33
N TRP A 33 9.83 -4.32 3.64
CA TRP A 33 9.73 -4.46 2.19
C TRP A 33 8.37 -4.99 1.75
N ALA A 34 7.79 -5.92 2.52
CA ALA A 34 6.43 -6.41 2.27
C ALA A 34 5.38 -5.31 2.39
N ALA A 35 5.46 -4.48 3.44
CA ALA A 35 4.57 -3.34 3.63
C ALA A 35 4.71 -2.31 2.51
N LEU A 36 5.95 -2.00 2.09
CA LEU A 36 6.21 -1.07 0.99
C LEU A 36 5.68 -1.61 -0.35
N ALA A 37 5.88 -2.90 -0.62
CA ALA A 37 5.37 -3.53 -1.83
C ALA A 37 3.83 -3.57 -1.85
N ALA A 38 3.18 -3.90 -0.73
CA ALA A 38 1.73 -3.89 -0.61
C ALA A 38 1.14 -2.47 -0.75
N TYR A 39 1.83 -1.47 -0.22
CA TYR A 39 1.49 -0.05 -0.39
C TYR A 39 1.54 0.33 -1.87
N VAL A 40 2.64 0.09 -2.57
CA VAL A 40 2.77 0.37 -4.02
C VAL A 40 1.70 -0.38 -4.84
N CYS A 41 1.45 -1.64 -4.50
CA CYS A 41 0.44 -2.46 -5.17
C CYS A 41 -0.98 -1.91 -4.95
N SER A 42 -1.29 -1.40 -3.75
CA SER A 42 -2.54 -0.70 -3.45
C SER A 42 -2.77 0.49 -4.38
N PHE A 43 -1.73 1.27 -4.70
CA PHE A 43 -1.87 2.38 -5.65
C PHE A 43 -2.14 1.93 -7.07
N LEU A 44 -1.45 0.88 -7.54
CA LEU A 44 -1.66 0.37 -8.90
C LEU A 44 -3.06 -0.24 -9.10
N SER A 45 -3.70 -0.70 -8.01
CA SER A 45 -4.99 -1.39 -8.11
C SER A 45 -6.22 -0.48 -8.21
N GLY A 46 -6.04 0.84 -8.09
CA GLY A 46 -7.13 1.83 -8.11
C GLY A 46 -7.93 1.87 -6.79
N PHE A 47 -8.89 2.80 -6.70
CA PHE A 47 -9.56 3.17 -5.44
C PHE A 47 -10.14 1.98 -4.66
N SER A 48 -11.04 1.19 -5.26
CA SER A 48 -11.81 0.20 -4.50
C SER A 48 -10.99 -1.02 -4.08
N ILE A 49 -10.16 -1.56 -4.97
CA ILE A 49 -9.30 -2.71 -4.64
C ILE A 49 -8.04 -2.27 -3.88
N GLY A 50 -7.55 -1.05 -4.14
CA GLY A 50 -6.45 -0.45 -3.41
C GLY A 50 -6.72 -0.39 -1.91
N LEU A 51 -7.91 0.03 -1.49
CA LEU A 51 -8.31 0.05 -0.08
C LEU A 51 -8.11 -1.29 0.66
N TYR A 52 -8.41 -2.41 0.01
CA TYR A 52 -8.16 -3.74 0.57
C TYR A 52 -6.66 -4.07 0.65
N LEU A 53 -5.88 -3.74 -0.38
CA LEU A 53 -4.43 -3.94 -0.34
C LEU A 53 -3.74 -3.02 0.68
N LEU A 54 -4.27 -1.81 0.87
CA LEU A 54 -3.81 -0.88 1.87
C LEU A 54 -4.02 -1.43 3.29
N SER A 55 -5.15 -2.10 3.53
CA SER A 55 -5.39 -2.80 4.80
C SER A 55 -4.31 -3.84 5.08
N ALA A 56 -3.91 -4.62 4.07
CA ALA A 56 -2.82 -5.57 4.18
C ALA A 56 -1.48 -4.87 4.45
N ALA A 57 -1.22 -3.72 3.80
CA ALA A 57 -0.03 -2.91 4.05
C ALA A 57 0.04 -2.44 5.51
N PHE A 58 -1.06 -1.95 6.08
CA PHE A 58 -1.14 -1.56 7.50
C PHE A 58 -0.90 -2.73 8.45
N VAL A 59 -1.45 -3.91 8.15
CA VAL A 59 -1.20 -5.13 8.93
C VAL A 59 0.28 -5.51 8.90
N PHE A 60 0.90 -5.51 7.72
CA PHE A 60 2.34 -5.80 7.59
C PHE A 60 3.20 -4.75 8.29
N LEU A 61 2.82 -3.47 8.22
CA LEU A 61 3.53 -2.38 8.88
C LEU A 61 3.47 -2.51 10.40
N CYS A 62 2.30 -2.83 10.97
CA CYS A 62 2.16 -3.09 12.40
C CYS A 62 2.92 -4.35 12.84
N LEU A 63 2.93 -5.42 12.03
CA LEU A 63 3.78 -6.58 12.29
C LEU A 63 5.27 -6.22 12.24
N ALA A 64 5.70 -5.41 11.26
CA ALA A 64 7.08 -4.95 11.11
C ALA A 64 7.51 -4.11 12.32
N ALA A 65 6.66 -3.16 12.72
CA ALA A 65 6.88 -2.29 13.88
C ALA A 65 6.91 -3.08 15.19
N GLY A 66 5.97 -4.01 15.38
CA GLY A 66 5.93 -4.88 16.57
C GLY A 66 7.15 -5.80 16.68
N HIS A 67 7.66 -6.29 15.55
CA HIS A 67 8.91 -7.06 15.52
C HIS A 67 10.15 -6.17 15.71
N ALA A 68 10.17 -4.97 15.14
CA ALA A 68 11.27 -4.01 15.31
C ALA A 68 11.40 -3.54 16.77
N ALA A 69 10.27 -3.35 17.45
CA ALA A 69 10.20 -3.05 18.88
C ALA A 69 10.53 -4.26 19.78
N ARG A 70 10.85 -5.43 19.20
CA ARG A 70 10.99 -6.72 19.91
C ARG A 70 9.80 -7.10 20.80
N LEU A 71 8.63 -6.50 20.55
CA LEU A 71 7.42 -6.67 21.35
C LEU A 71 6.72 -8.00 21.00
N ILE A 72 6.95 -8.52 19.79
CA ILE A 72 6.39 -9.79 19.32
C ILE A 72 7.35 -10.94 19.66
N ARG A 73 7.17 -11.53 20.85
CA ARG A 73 7.83 -12.79 21.26
C ARG A 73 6.94 -14.03 21.13
N THR A 74 5.62 -13.86 21.11
CA THR A 74 4.67 -14.98 21.03
C THR A 74 3.61 -14.73 19.95
N ARG A 75 3.00 -15.82 19.46
CA ARG A 75 1.97 -15.77 18.40
C ARG A 75 0.81 -14.83 18.74
N LEU A 76 0.45 -14.72 20.02
CA LEU A 76 -0.57 -13.80 20.51
C LEU A 76 -0.22 -12.32 20.25
N HIS A 77 1.05 -11.94 20.40
CA HIS A 77 1.47 -10.56 20.11
C HIS A 77 1.41 -10.25 18.61
N ALA A 78 1.65 -11.24 17.75
CA ALA A 78 1.48 -11.07 16.31
C ALA A 78 0.01 -10.88 15.93
N VAL A 79 -0.91 -11.62 16.56
CA VAL A 79 -2.36 -11.44 16.36
C VAL A 79 -2.82 -10.08 16.86
N LEU A 80 -2.35 -9.63 18.04
CA LEU A 80 -2.66 -8.31 18.57
C LEU A 80 -2.09 -7.19 17.69
N ALA A 81 -0.87 -7.33 17.16
CA ALA A 81 -0.29 -6.38 16.22
C ALA A 81 -1.07 -6.33 14.91
N ALA A 82 -1.52 -7.46 14.39
CA ALA A 82 -2.38 -7.50 13.21
C ALA A 82 -3.74 -6.83 13.48
N ALA A 83 -4.35 -7.10 14.63
CA ALA A 83 -5.61 -6.47 15.05
C ALA A 83 -5.46 -4.95 15.21
N LEU A 84 -4.34 -4.48 15.78
CA LEU A 84 -4.02 -3.05 15.86
C LEU A 84 -3.83 -2.43 14.49
N GLY A 85 -3.15 -3.11 13.56
CA GLY A 85 -3.00 -2.65 12.17
C GLY A 85 -4.33 -2.53 11.45
N LEU A 86 -5.23 -3.50 11.65
CA LEU A 86 -6.58 -3.45 11.09
C LEU A 86 -7.42 -2.34 11.71
N GLY A 87 -7.28 -2.12 13.02
CA GLY A 87 -7.93 -1.01 13.73
C GLY A 87 -7.41 0.36 13.26
N LEU A 88 -6.09 0.49 13.04
CA LEU A 88 -5.50 1.70 12.46
C LEU A 88 -6.02 1.95 11.05
N TRP A 89 -6.10 0.91 10.22
CA TRP A 89 -6.67 1.00 8.89
C TRP A 89 -8.14 1.44 8.94
N LEU A 90 -8.96 0.83 9.79
CA LEU A 90 -10.37 1.20 9.94
C LEU A 90 -10.52 2.66 10.41
N ALA A 91 -9.71 3.07 11.38
CA ALA A 91 -9.68 4.46 11.84
C ALA A 91 -9.27 5.40 10.70
N ALA A 92 -8.26 5.04 9.90
CA ALA A 92 -7.82 5.83 8.76
C ALA A 92 -8.94 5.98 7.73
N VAL A 93 -9.64 4.91 7.35
CA VAL A 93 -10.75 4.97 6.38
C VAL A 93 -11.94 5.78 6.90
N LEU A 94 -12.23 5.70 8.21
CA LEU A 94 -13.35 6.43 8.81
C LEU A 94 -13.03 7.92 9.06
N THR A 95 -11.76 8.29 9.20
CA THR A 95 -11.34 9.67 9.49
C THR A 95 -10.83 10.43 8.29
N ILE A 96 -10.24 9.73 7.31
CA ILE A 96 -9.62 10.28 6.12
C ILE A 96 -10.47 9.81 4.94
N ASP A 97 -11.18 10.75 4.32
CA ASP A 97 -11.95 10.50 3.11
C ASP A 97 -11.05 9.87 2.04
N ASP A 98 -11.57 8.93 1.25
CA ASP A 98 -10.82 8.14 0.27
C ASP A 98 -9.98 9.05 -0.64
N TYR A 99 -10.52 10.23 -0.94
CA TYR A 99 -9.88 11.29 -1.71
C TYR A 99 -8.51 11.73 -1.16
N TRP A 100 -8.38 11.89 0.16
CA TRP A 100 -7.15 12.38 0.81
C TRP A 100 -6.06 11.31 0.90
N LEU A 101 -6.43 10.02 0.88
CA LEU A 101 -5.49 8.92 0.86
C LEU A 101 -4.74 8.79 -0.48
N PHE A 102 -5.31 9.31 -1.57
CA PHE A 102 -4.72 9.28 -2.91
C PHE A 102 -4.26 10.67 -3.41
N LEU A 103 -4.25 11.68 -2.54
CA LEU A 103 -3.86 13.06 -2.85
C LEU A 103 -2.56 13.24 -3.64
N PRO A 104 -1.45 12.50 -3.41
CA PRO A 104 -0.23 12.70 -4.21
C PRO A 104 -0.42 12.44 -5.71
N PHE A 105 -1.40 11.62 -6.13
CA PHE A 105 -1.66 11.39 -7.55
C PHE A 105 -2.53 12.45 -8.20
N HIS A 106 -3.43 13.10 -7.45
CA HIS A 106 -4.14 14.29 -7.95
C HIS A 106 -3.20 15.47 -8.22
N LEU A 107 -2.08 15.55 -7.50
CA LEU A 107 -1.01 16.50 -7.79
C LEU A 107 -0.19 16.14 -9.05
N LEU A 108 -0.17 14.87 -9.45
CA LEU A 108 0.60 14.37 -10.60
C LEU A 108 -0.21 14.30 -11.91
N ASP A 109 -1.56 14.26 -11.83
CA ASP A 109 -2.47 14.33 -12.98
C ASP A 109 -2.16 15.48 -13.98
N PRO A 110 -1.91 16.73 -13.55
CA PRO A 110 -1.60 17.81 -14.50
C PRO A 110 -0.26 17.60 -15.22
N TRP A 111 0.70 16.91 -14.60
CA TRP A 111 1.98 16.60 -15.24
C TRP A 111 1.89 15.42 -16.21
N LEU A 112 1.12 14.38 -15.86
CA LEU A 112 0.89 13.22 -16.74
C LEU A 112 0.06 13.57 -17.98
N SER A 113 -0.88 14.51 -17.89
CA SER A 113 -1.68 14.98 -19.03
C SER A 113 -0.94 15.95 -19.96
N SER A 114 0.10 16.63 -19.47
CA SER A 114 0.91 17.56 -20.28
C SER A 114 1.79 16.86 -21.34
N GLY A 115 2.00 15.55 -21.24
CA GLY A 115 2.77 14.76 -22.22
C GLY A 115 2.01 14.39 -23.50
N THR A 116 0.70 14.65 -23.56
CA THR A 116 -0.18 14.25 -24.69
C THR A 116 -0.88 15.41 -25.41
N SER A 117 -0.49 16.66 -25.19
CA SER A 117 -1.05 17.79 -25.94
C SER A 117 0.02 18.58 -26.70
N GLY A 118 0.47 17.97 -27.80
CA GLY A 118 0.65 18.77 -29.00
C GLY A 118 -0.72 19.24 -29.48
N GLY A 119 -1.08 20.49 -29.15
CA GLY A 119 -2.19 21.21 -29.78
C GLY A 119 -3.40 21.46 -28.89
N GLY A 120 -3.80 22.74 -28.84
CA GLY A 120 -5.19 23.12 -28.64
C GLY A 120 -5.53 23.75 -27.30
N SER A 121 -5.22 25.03 -27.17
CA SER A 121 -6.11 26.10 -26.69
C SER A 121 -7.21 25.76 -25.67
N GLY A 122 -7.06 26.34 -24.47
CA GLY A 122 -8.11 27.10 -23.76
C GLY A 122 -9.33 26.35 -23.22
N VAL A 123 -9.60 26.54 -21.93
CA VAL A 123 -10.81 27.20 -21.40
C VAL A 123 -10.77 27.16 -19.87
N CYS A 124 -11.02 28.34 -19.29
CA CYS A 124 -11.27 28.58 -17.87
C CYS A 124 -12.66 28.04 -17.48
N VAL A 125 -12.79 27.47 -16.28
CA VAL A 125 -13.61 27.87 -15.11
C VAL A 125 -13.41 26.80 -14.04
#